data_AF-A0A932U5I5-F1
#
_entry.id   AF-A0A932U5I5-F1
#
_cell.length_a   1.000
_cell.length_b   1.000
_cell.length_c   1.000
_cell.angle_alpha   90.00
_cell.angle_beta   90.00
_cell.angle_gamma   90.00
#
_symmetry.space_group_name_H-M   'P 1'
#
loop_
_entity.id
_entity.type
_entity.pdbx_description
1 polymer ?
#
loop_
_entity_poly.entity_id
_entity_poly.type
_entity_poly.pdbx_seq_one_letter_code
_entity_poly.pdbx_strand_id
1 'polypeptide(L)'
;MVGYFENSVKMLLTVQGLHLPDLPIKNRRLIADLIYFDGALLSYYRDNGRGHYLYYWCDADESHNRWLVVQVGDYALRSFLARQITLRQLLLRAERTHTYLLDVDSDGDPAHILHVELADLPDDYLPADETWYDASLSVFTDHLAARELMSMMQDSLQEAQSKLKQIEQIVSRVPEAFEHTPVVS
;
A
#
# COMPACT_ATOMS: atom_id res chain seq x y z
N MET A 1 8.60 48.14 -10.87
CA MET A 1 9.11 47.35 -9.73
C MET A 1 9.03 45.90 -10.18
N VAL A 2 10.13 45.36 -10.70
CA VAL A 2 10.19 43.99 -11.23
C VAL A 2 10.43 43.09 -10.01
N GLY A 3 9.41 42.31 -9.64
CA GLY A 3 9.55 41.30 -8.60
C GLY A 3 10.45 40.20 -9.12
N TYR A 4 11.61 40.03 -8.47
CA TYR A 4 12.45 38.86 -8.66
C TYR A 4 11.67 37.66 -8.11
N PHE A 5 11.13 36.82 -8.99
CA PHE A 5 10.80 35.45 -8.61
C PHE A 5 12.14 34.75 -8.38
N GLU A 6 12.47 34.48 -7.11
CA GLU A 6 13.52 33.50 -6.82
C GLU A 6 13.06 32.16 -7.40
N ASN A 7 13.67 31.76 -8.51
CA ASN A 7 13.64 30.37 -8.97
C ASN A 7 14.35 29.53 -7.90
N SER A 8 13.60 29.15 -6.87
CA SER A 8 14.06 28.21 -5.88
C SER A 8 13.99 26.84 -6.54
N VAL A 9 15.14 26.30 -6.94
CA VAL A 9 15.25 24.90 -7.37
C VAL A 9 14.75 24.05 -6.20
N LYS A 10 13.66 23.30 -6.41
CA LYS A 10 13.11 22.42 -5.39
C LYS A 10 14.14 21.33 -5.09
N MET A 11 14.51 21.19 -3.82
CA MET A 11 15.38 20.10 -3.37
C MET A 11 14.55 19.10 -2.57
N LEU A 12 14.83 17.81 -2.77
CA LEU A 12 14.24 16.76 -1.96
C LEU A 12 14.72 16.86 -0.50
N LEU A 13 13.82 16.61 0.45
CA LEU A 13 14.12 16.68 1.88
C LEU A 13 15.19 15.67 2.28
N THR A 14 16.12 16.03 3.16
CA THR A 14 17.05 15.03 3.72
C THR A 14 16.33 14.19 4.76
N VAL A 15 16.35 12.87 4.57
CA VAL A 15 15.76 11.89 5.50
C VAL A 15 16.87 11.09 6.17
N GLN A 16 16.73 10.81 7.46
CA GLN A 16 17.67 9.96 8.19
C GLN A 16 17.42 8.49 7.87
N GLY A 17 18.49 7.71 7.70
CA GLY A 17 18.37 6.28 7.41
C GLY A 17 19.74 5.62 7.20
N LEU A 18 19.73 4.30 7.11
CA LEU A 18 20.91 3.53 6.76
C LEU A 18 21.07 3.53 5.24
N HIS A 19 22.15 4.12 4.74
CA HIS A 19 22.49 4.06 3.32
C HIS A 19 22.78 2.62 2.89
N LEU A 20 22.16 2.21 1.79
CA LEU A 20 22.38 0.92 1.16
C LEU A 20 23.04 1.09 -0.21
N PRO A 21 23.96 0.19 -0.59
CA PRO A 21 24.57 0.22 -1.91
C PRO A 21 23.60 -0.21 -3.03
N ASP A 22 22.54 -0.95 -2.67
CA ASP A 22 21.54 -1.47 -3.59
C ASP A 22 20.26 -1.82 -2.80
N LEU A 23 19.12 -1.83 -3.48
CA LEU A 23 17.85 -2.22 -2.90
C LEU A 23 17.87 -3.75 -2.65
N PRO A 24 17.65 -4.22 -1.41
CA PRO A 24 17.73 -5.63 -1.06
C PRO A 24 16.50 -6.43 -1.50
N ILE A 25 15.76 -5.95 -2.50
CA ILE A 25 14.59 -6.60 -3.09
C ILE A 25 14.96 -7.07 -4.49
N LYS A 26 15.12 -8.38 -4.66
CA LYS A 26 15.57 -8.99 -5.92
C LYS A 26 14.41 -9.65 -6.67
N ASN A 27 14.50 -9.67 -8.00
CA ASN A 27 13.59 -10.39 -8.89
C ASN A 27 12.10 -10.06 -8.66
N ARG A 28 11.79 -8.76 -8.56
CA ARG A 28 10.41 -8.27 -8.44
C ARG A 28 9.74 -8.18 -9.81
N ARG A 29 8.47 -8.56 -9.89
CA ARG A 29 7.63 -8.40 -11.07
C ARG A 29 6.56 -7.36 -10.78
N LEU A 30 6.41 -6.38 -11.68
CA LEU A 30 5.32 -5.40 -11.61
C LEU A 30 4.00 -6.11 -11.93
N ILE A 31 3.04 -6.01 -11.02
CA ILE A 31 1.69 -6.56 -11.18
C ILE A 31 0.75 -5.48 -11.72
N ALA A 32 0.73 -4.32 -11.07
CA ALA A 32 -0.13 -3.23 -11.47
C ALA A 32 0.40 -1.92 -10.91
N ASP A 33 0.14 -0.83 -11.63
CA ASP A 33 0.03 0.48 -11.02
C ASP A 33 -1.37 0.54 -10.42
N LEU A 34 -1.47 0.45 -9.10
CA LEU A 34 -2.74 0.50 -8.36
C LEU A 34 -3.35 1.90 -8.35
N ILE A 35 -2.51 2.92 -8.52
CA ILE A 35 -2.92 4.31 -8.71
C ILE A 35 -2.05 4.89 -9.83
N TYR A 36 -2.67 5.21 -10.95
CA TYR A 36 -2.03 5.84 -12.10
C TYR A 36 -2.72 7.16 -12.46
N PHE A 37 -1.94 8.23 -12.60
CA PHE A 37 -2.41 9.54 -13.06
C PHE A 37 -1.26 10.29 -13.75
N ASP A 38 -1.22 10.27 -15.09
CA ASP A 38 -0.11 10.77 -15.91
C ASP A 38 1.29 10.31 -15.45
N GLY A 39 1.32 9.13 -14.83
CA GLY A 39 2.46 8.54 -14.14
C GLY A 39 1.98 7.63 -13.02
N ALA A 40 2.79 6.64 -12.66
CA ALA A 40 2.47 5.78 -11.52
C ALA A 40 2.64 6.55 -10.21
N LEU A 41 1.65 6.46 -9.33
CA LEU A 41 1.73 7.00 -7.96
C LEU A 41 1.82 5.89 -6.92
N LEU A 42 1.27 4.71 -7.22
CA LEU A 42 1.38 3.53 -6.39
C LEU A 42 1.51 2.30 -7.27
N SER A 43 2.67 1.66 -7.27
CA SER A 43 2.93 0.44 -8.03
C SER A 43 3.06 -0.76 -7.10
N TYR A 44 2.39 -1.85 -7.45
CA TYR A 44 2.42 -3.11 -6.73
C TYR A 44 3.32 -4.11 -7.44
N TYR A 45 4.32 -4.56 -6.70
CA TYR A 45 5.27 -5.58 -7.13
C TYR A 45 5.14 -6.84 -6.28
N ARG A 46 5.43 -7.97 -6.91
CA ARG A 46 5.56 -9.26 -6.24
C ARG A 46 6.94 -9.83 -6.46
N ASP A 47 7.58 -10.32 -5.41
CA ASP A 47 8.82 -11.09 -5.55
C ASP A 47 8.53 -12.59 -5.77
N ASN A 48 9.57 -13.33 -6.18
CA ASN A 48 9.48 -14.79 -6.37
C ASN A 48 9.20 -15.57 -5.06
N GLY A 49 9.42 -14.95 -3.89
CA GLY A 49 9.16 -15.49 -2.56
C GLY A 49 7.76 -15.20 -2.01
N ARG A 50 6.88 -14.58 -2.82
CA ARG A 50 5.52 -14.11 -2.46
C ARG A 50 5.47 -12.87 -1.56
N GLY A 51 6.58 -12.16 -1.37
CA GLY A 51 6.58 -10.83 -0.77
C GLY A 51 5.80 -9.83 -1.61
N HIS A 52 4.97 -9.02 -0.95
CA HIS A 52 4.23 -7.93 -1.59
C HIS A 52 4.94 -6.61 -1.30
N TYR A 53 5.24 -5.85 -2.35
CA TYR A 53 5.91 -4.56 -2.21
C TYR A 53 5.10 -3.48 -2.90
N LEU A 54 4.99 -2.34 -2.24
CA LEU A 54 4.38 -1.13 -2.77
C LEU A 54 5.45 -0.09 -2.98
N TYR A 55 5.48 0.50 -4.17
CA TYR A 55 6.29 1.64 -4.53
C TYR A 55 5.34 2.83 -4.58
N TYR A 56 5.46 3.72 -3.60
CA TYR A 56 4.65 4.91 -3.47
C TYR A 56 5.48 6.14 -3.86
N TRP A 57 5.01 6.88 -4.85
CA TRP A 57 5.64 8.14 -5.24
C TRP A 57 5.40 9.19 -4.16
N CYS A 58 6.48 9.74 -3.61
CA CYS A 58 6.42 10.69 -2.51
C CYS A 58 6.56 12.12 -3.01
N ASP A 59 7.63 12.36 -3.79
CA ASP A 59 8.02 13.69 -4.20
C ASP A 59 8.95 13.64 -5.41
N ALA A 60 9.21 14.78 -6.03
CA ALA A 60 10.20 14.91 -7.10
C ALA A 60 10.91 16.27 -7.07
N ASP A 61 12.15 16.27 -7.55
CA ASP A 61 12.90 17.46 -7.97
C ASP A 61 13.10 17.49 -9.49
N GLU A 62 14.00 18.35 -9.99
CA GLU A 62 14.28 18.50 -11.43
C GLU A 62 14.93 17.26 -12.07
N SER A 63 15.51 16.37 -11.27
CA SER A 63 16.36 15.26 -11.70
C SER A 63 15.90 13.90 -11.21
N HIS A 64 15.17 13.83 -10.10
CA HIS A 64 14.81 12.58 -9.44
C HIS A 64 13.35 12.56 -9.01
N ASN A 65 12.76 11.36 -9.10
CA ASN A 65 11.53 10.98 -8.42
C ASN A 65 11.88 10.18 -7.17
N ARG A 66 11.33 10.57 -6.04
CA ARG A 66 11.51 9.89 -4.77
C ARG A 66 10.38 8.92 -4.49
N TRP A 67 10.76 7.68 -4.18
CA TRP A 67 9.85 6.58 -3.94
C TRP A 67 10.03 5.98 -2.56
N LEU A 68 8.93 5.77 -1.87
CA LEU A 68 8.85 4.96 -0.66
C LEU A 68 8.47 3.54 -1.05
N VAL A 69 9.33 2.59 -0.70
CA VAL A 69 9.14 1.17 -0.95
C VAL A 69 8.85 0.45 0.35
N VAL A 70 7.70 -0.18 0.43
CA VAL A 70 7.23 -0.83 1.65
C VAL A 70 6.86 -2.26 1.35
N GLN A 71 7.41 -3.20 2.13
CA GLN A 71 6.88 -4.56 2.15
C GLN A 71 5.58 -4.60 2.95
N VAL A 72 4.52 -5.18 2.38
CA VAL A 72 3.22 -5.31 3.05
C VAL A 72 2.82 -6.78 3.19
N GLY A 73 2.05 -7.08 4.24
CA GLY A 73 1.47 -8.42 4.42
C GLY A 73 0.28 -8.64 3.47
N ASP A 74 0.06 -9.90 3.07
CA ASP A 74 -1.05 -10.31 2.20
C ASP A 74 -2.40 -9.81 2.72
N TYR A 75 -2.68 -10.02 4.00
CA TYR A 75 -3.93 -9.60 4.64
C TYR A 75 -4.14 -8.08 4.57
N ALA A 76 -3.10 -7.29 4.88
CA ALA A 76 -3.20 -5.84 4.86
C ALA A 76 -3.44 -5.32 3.43
N LEU A 77 -2.71 -5.84 2.44
CA LEU A 77 -2.91 -5.49 1.04
C LEU A 77 -4.33 -5.85 0.58
N ARG A 78 -4.82 -7.04 0.92
CA ARG A 78 -6.19 -7.49 0.62
C ARG A 78 -7.25 -6.61 1.27
N SER A 79 -7.04 -6.17 2.51
CA SER A 79 -7.93 -5.21 3.18
C SER A 79 -7.95 -3.86 2.49
N PHE A 80 -6.82 -3.36 1.99
CA PHE A 80 -6.78 -2.12 1.20
C PHE A 80 -7.53 -2.26 -0.13
N LEU A 81 -7.27 -3.33 -0.89
CA LEU A 81 -7.96 -3.63 -2.15
C LEU A 81 -9.47 -3.80 -1.96
N ALA A 82 -9.89 -4.29 -0.79
CA ALA A 82 -11.30 -4.40 -0.39
C ALA A 82 -11.87 -3.10 0.22
N ARG A 83 -11.12 -1.99 0.22
CA ARG A 83 -11.51 -0.69 0.80
C ARG A 83 -11.88 -0.75 2.28
N GLN A 84 -11.22 -1.63 3.05
CA GLN A 84 -11.40 -1.77 4.50
C GLN A 84 -10.41 -0.92 5.30
N ILE A 85 -9.25 -0.62 4.72
CA ILE A 85 -8.25 0.30 5.26
C ILE A 85 -7.80 1.28 4.19
N THR A 86 -7.29 2.43 4.61
CA THR A 86 -6.74 3.45 3.70
C THR A 86 -5.30 3.12 3.30
N LEU A 87 -4.79 3.77 2.25
CA LEU A 87 -3.41 3.61 1.82
C LEU A 87 -2.43 4.01 2.93
N ARG A 88 -2.69 5.12 3.64
CA ARG A 88 -1.88 5.50 4.80
C ARG A 88 -1.87 4.40 5.86
N GLN A 89 -3.03 3.85 6.20
CA GLN A 89 -3.11 2.73 7.16
C GLN A 89 -2.36 1.49 6.66
N LEU A 90 -2.40 1.18 5.37
CA LEU A 90 -1.65 0.08 4.78
C LEU A 90 -0.13 0.28 4.93
N LEU A 91 0.38 1.45 4.56
CA LEU A 91 1.81 1.74 4.64
C LEU A 91 2.30 1.78 6.09
N LEU A 92 1.51 2.33 7.02
CA LEU A 92 1.86 2.41 8.44
C LEU A 92 1.70 1.09 9.22
N ARG A 93 0.89 0.15 8.71
CA ARG A 93 0.72 -1.19 9.29
C ARG A 93 1.75 -2.20 8.79
N ALA A 94 2.53 -1.85 7.78
CA ALA A 94 3.58 -2.72 7.26
C ALA A 94 4.42 -3.28 8.41
N GLU A 95 4.69 -4.59 8.36
CA GLU A 95 5.58 -5.21 9.33
C GLU A 95 6.91 -4.45 9.25
N ARG A 96 7.28 -3.80 10.35
CA ARG A 96 8.23 -2.66 10.44
C ARG A 96 9.68 -2.98 10.07
N THR A 97 9.93 -3.99 9.24
CA THR A 97 11.26 -4.52 8.96
C THR A 97 11.83 -4.06 7.62
N HIS A 98 11.00 -3.73 6.63
CA HIS A 98 11.49 -3.47 5.26
C HIS A 98 10.80 -2.26 4.60
N THR A 99 11.24 -1.08 5.02
CA THR A 99 10.87 0.21 4.42
C THR A 99 12.11 0.87 3.86
N TYR A 100 12.03 1.31 2.60
CA TYR A 100 13.13 1.95 1.91
C TYR A 100 12.67 3.24 1.25
N LEU A 101 13.56 4.22 1.22
CA LEU A 101 13.41 5.42 0.42
C LEU A 101 14.48 5.37 -0.67
N LEU A 102 14.12 5.63 -1.92
CA LEU A 102 15.09 5.75 -3.00
C LEU A 102 14.71 6.87 -3.94
N ASP A 103 15.72 7.43 -4.56
CA ASP A 103 15.58 8.37 -5.66
C ASP A 103 15.73 7.60 -6.97
N VAL A 104 14.97 7.95 -7.97
CA VAL A 104 15.01 7.35 -9.30
C VAL A 104 15.18 8.47 -10.30
N ASP A 105 16.27 8.43 -11.05
CA ASP A 105 16.57 9.47 -12.05
C ASP A 105 15.70 9.33 -13.32
N SER A 106 15.96 10.19 -14.31
CA SER A 106 15.25 10.18 -15.58
C SER A 106 15.48 8.93 -16.44
N ASP A 107 16.59 8.22 -16.22
CA ASP A 107 16.92 6.98 -16.92
C ASP A 107 16.32 5.75 -16.22
N GLY A 108 15.72 5.95 -15.04
CA GLY A 108 15.09 4.91 -14.23
C GLY A 108 16.05 4.20 -13.28
N ASP A 109 17.27 4.73 -13.12
CA ASP A 109 18.29 4.14 -12.26
C ASP A 109 18.08 4.58 -10.81
N PRO A 110 18.08 3.62 -9.85
CA PRO A 110 17.91 3.95 -8.45
C PRO A 110 19.20 4.52 -7.86
N ALA A 111 19.06 5.65 -7.17
CA ALA A 111 20.09 6.33 -6.40
C ALA A 111 19.63 6.58 -4.95
N HIS A 112 20.55 7.00 -4.09
CA HIS A 112 20.26 7.43 -2.71
C HIS A 112 19.35 6.47 -1.91
N ILE A 113 19.64 5.18 -1.98
CA ILE A 113 18.83 4.15 -1.33
C ILE A 113 19.07 4.18 0.18
N LEU A 114 18.01 4.39 0.94
CA LEU A 114 18.00 4.42 2.39
C LEU A 114 17.06 3.33 2.91
N HIS A 115 17.51 2.57 3.90
CA HIS A 115 16.60 1.89 4.82
C HIS A 115 16.19 2.87 5.91
N VAL A 116 14.88 3.05 6.10
CA VAL A 116 14.31 4.12 6.93
C VAL A 116 13.27 3.55 7.88
N GLU A 117 13.12 4.19 9.03
CA GLU A 117 11.98 3.96 9.92
C GLU A 117 10.82 4.85 9.48
N LEU A 118 9.60 4.30 9.38
CA LEU A 118 8.41 5.08 9.00
C LEU A 118 8.15 6.26 9.94
N ALA A 119 8.57 6.16 11.21
CA ALA A 119 8.41 7.21 12.20
C ALA A 119 9.31 8.45 11.94
N ASP A 120 10.38 8.29 11.15
CA ASP A 120 11.34 9.34 10.83
C ASP A 120 11.06 10.00 9.47
N LEU A 121 10.03 9.53 8.75
CA LEU A 121 9.63 10.11 7.48
C LEU A 121 8.87 11.44 7.69
N PRO A 122 9.12 12.45 6.84
CA PRO A 122 8.25 13.62 6.76
C PRO A 122 6.81 13.21 6.47
N ASP A 123 5.83 13.86 7.11
CA ASP A 123 4.42 13.54 6.91
C ASP A 123 3.97 13.78 5.44
N ASP A 124 4.60 14.73 4.75
CA ASP A 124 4.39 15.02 3.32
C ASP A 124 4.80 13.85 2.41
N TYR A 125 5.59 12.90 2.88
CA TYR A 125 5.95 11.68 2.14
C TYR A 125 5.00 10.52 2.42
N LEU A 126 3.97 10.73 3.24
CA LEU A 126 2.94 9.76 3.53
C LEU A 126 1.64 10.11 2.78
N PRO A 127 0.85 9.10 2.38
CA PRO A 127 -0.45 9.33 1.76
C PRO A 127 -1.39 10.15 2.65
N ALA A 128 -2.37 10.81 2.04
CA ALA A 128 -3.46 11.43 2.79
C ALA A 128 -4.25 10.37 3.60
N ASP A 129 -4.84 10.81 4.71
CA ASP A 129 -5.55 9.91 5.64
C ASP A 129 -6.64 9.09 4.96
N GLU A 130 -7.39 9.72 4.05
CA GLU A 130 -8.60 9.18 3.40
C GLU A 130 -8.37 8.74 1.94
N THR A 131 -7.18 8.21 1.62
CA THR A 131 -6.92 7.60 0.30
C THR A 131 -7.35 6.14 0.28
N TRP A 132 -8.51 5.88 -0.31
CA TRP A 132 -9.07 4.53 -0.50
C TRP A 132 -8.69 3.95 -1.86
N TYR A 133 -8.67 2.62 -1.99
CA TYR A 133 -8.45 1.97 -3.28
C TYR A 133 -9.60 2.28 -4.27
N ASP A 134 -9.23 2.66 -5.49
CA ASP A 134 -10.14 2.84 -6.62
C ASP A 134 -9.63 2.03 -7.82
N ALA A 135 -10.35 0.96 -8.14
CA ALA A 135 -9.98 0.06 -9.23
C ALA A 135 -10.00 0.73 -10.62
N SER A 136 -10.68 1.87 -10.78
CA SER A 136 -10.69 2.62 -12.04
C SER A 136 -9.37 3.33 -12.33
N LEU A 137 -8.53 3.54 -11.31
CA LEU A 137 -7.21 4.14 -11.42
C LEU A 137 -6.10 3.09 -11.66
N SER A 138 -6.46 1.81 -11.69
CA SER A 138 -5.49 0.72 -11.82
C SER A 138 -5.13 0.44 -13.27
N VAL A 139 -3.83 0.34 -13.57
CA VAL A 139 -3.29 -0.11 -14.85
C VAL A 139 -2.52 -1.41 -14.63
N PHE A 140 -2.89 -2.45 -15.36
CA PHE A 140 -2.27 -3.77 -15.25
C PHE A 140 -1.22 -3.98 -16.33
N THR A 141 -0.13 -4.66 -15.98
CA THR A 141 0.95 -4.97 -16.93
C THR A 141 0.52 -5.96 -17.99
N ASP A 142 -0.24 -6.98 -17.60
CA ASP A 142 -0.80 -7.98 -18.49
C ASP A 142 -2.07 -8.64 -17.90
N HIS A 143 -2.70 -9.52 -18.66
CA HIS A 143 -3.90 -10.23 -18.22
C HIS A 143 -3.65 -11.22 -17.06
N LEU A 144 -2.44 -11.78 -16.92
CA LEU A 144 -2.11 -12.68 -15.80
C LEU A 144 -1.99 -11.89 -14.50
N ALA A 145 -1.39 -10.71 -14.55
CA ALA A 145 -1.28 -9.79 -13.43
C ALA A 145 -2.68 -9.29 -12.98
N ALA A 146 -3.54 -8.95 -13.94
CA ALA A 146 -4.94 -8.63 -13.64
C ALA A 146 -5.66 -9.80 -12.95
N ARG A 147 -5.52 -11.03 -13.47
CA ARG A 147 -6.12 -12.24 -12.86
C ARG A 147 -5.62 -12.48 -11.44
N GLU A 148 -4.34 -12.26 -11.19
CA GLU A 148 -3.73 -12.44 -9.89
C GLU A 148 -4.33 -11.49 -8.85
N LEU A 149 -4.43 -10.19 -9.17
CA LEU A 149 -5.03 -9.21 -8.29
C LEU A 149 -6.54 -9.47 -8.09
N MET A 150 -7.26 -9.83 -9.16
CA MET A 150 -8.67 -10.22 -9.07
C MET A 150 -8.88 -11.45 -8.17
N SER A 151 -7.99 -12.43 -8.23
CA SER A 151 -8.02 -13.61 -7.34
C SER A 151 -7.91 -13.18 -5.87
N MET A 152 -6.99 -12.28 -5.54
CA MET A 152 -6.85 -11.76 -4.18
C MET A 152 -8.12 -11.06 -3.69
N MET A 153 -8.77 -10.29 -4.56
CA MET A 153 -10.05 -9.63 -4.25
C MET A 153 -11.19 -10.64 -4.06
N GLN A 154 -11.26 -11.67 -4.92
CA GLN A 154 -12.24 -12.75 -4.81
C GLN A 154 -12.08 -13.56 -3.53
N ASP A 155 -10.84 -13.88 -3.14
CA ASP A 155 -10.56 -14.59 -1.89
C ASP A 155 -11.05 -13.76 -0.69
N SER A 156 -10.86 -12.43 -0.72
CA SER A 156 -11.34 -11.53 0.35
C SER A 156 -12.87 -11.47 0.40
N LEU A 157 -13.53 -11.43 -0.75
CA LEU A 157 -14.98 -11.46 -0.83
C LEU A 157 -15.54 -12.79 -0.29
N GLN A 158 -14.93 -13.91 -0.67
CA GLN A 158 -15.31 -15.24 -0.23
C GLN A 158 -15.17 -15.39 1.29
N GLU A 159 -14.07 -14.88 1.86
CA GLU A 159 -13.86 -14.87 3.31
C GLU A 159 -14.94 -14.04 4.04
N ALA A 160 -15.28 -12.86 3.51
CA ALA A 160 -16.32 -12.01 4.09
C ALA A 160 -17.70 -12.68 4.04
N GLN A 161 -18.04 -13.33 2.92
CA GLN A 161 -19.28 -14.10 2.77
C GLN A 161 -19.34 -15.29 3.74
N SER A 162 -18.24 -16.00 3.93
CA SER A 162 -18.14 -17.09 4.90
C SER A 162 -18.37 -16.61 6.33
N LYS A 163 -17.79 -15.46 6.72
CA LYS A 163 -18.01 -14.84 8.04
C LYS A 163 -19.47 -14.41 8.23
N LEU A 164 -20.09 -13.81 7.22
CA LEU A 164 -21.51 -13.41 7.27
C LEU A 164 -22.42 -14.62 7.50
N LYS A 165 -22.21 -15.72 6.77
CA LYS A 165 -22.98 -16.96 6.94
C LYS A 165 -22.86 -17.54 8.35
N GLN A 166 -21.69 -17.45 8.97
CA GLN A 166 -21.49 -17.90 10.35
C GLN A 166 -22.28 -17.03 11.35
N ILE A 167 -22.30 -15.71 11.13
CA ILE A 167 -23.08 -14.77 11.96
C ILE A 167 -24.59 -15.09 11.84
N GLU A 168 -25.09 -15.30 10.63
CA GLU A 168 -26.50 -15.68 10.39
C GLU A 168 -26.87 -17.00 11.09
N GLN A 169 -25.97 -17.98 11.10
CA GLN A 169 -26.16 -19.24 11.82
C GLN A 169 -26.17 -19.06 13.35
N ILE A 170 -25.38 -18.13 13.88
CA ILE A 170 -25.39 -17.81 15.32
C ILE A 170 -26.72 -17.14 15.67
N VAL A 171 -27.11 -16.09 14.93
CA VAL A 171 -28.33 -15.31 15.18
C VAL A 171 -29.59 -16.18 15.09
N SER A 172 -29.66 -17.11 14.14
CA SER A 172 -30.81 -18.01 14.00
C SER A 172 -30.96 -19.04 15.14
N ARG A 173 -29.92 -19.25 15.95
CA ARG A 173 -29.94 -20.15 17.14
C ARG A 173 -30.23 -19.42 18.46
N VAL A 174 -30.20 -18.08 18.48
CA VAL A 174 -30.48 -17.27 19.68
C VAL A 174 -31.94 -17.40 20.22
N PRO A 175 -32.99 -17.69 19.43
CA PRO A 175 -34.35 -17.80 19.98
C PRO A 175 -34.53 -18.92 21.01
N GLU A 176 -33.72 -19.99 20.97
CA GLU A 176 -33.90 -21.17 21.84
C GLU A 176 -33.29 -21.01 23.25
N ALA A 177 -32.44 -20.01 23.49
CA ALA A 177 -31.72 -19.85 24.76
C ALA A 177 -32.47 -19.00 25.80
N PHE A 178 -33.57 -18.32 25.43
CA PHE A 178 -34.29 -17.38 26.30
C PHE A 178 -35.70 -17.84 26.73
N GLU A 179 -36.17 -19.03 26.32
CA GLU A 179 -37.52 -19.52 26.68
C GLU A 179 -37.58 -20.39 27.95
N HIS A 180 -36.47 -20.63 28.65
CA HIS A 180 -36.46 -21.44 29.87
C HIS A 180 -35.99 -20.65 31.09
N THR A 181 -36.84 -19.71 31.52
CA THR A 181 -36.82 -19.27 32.92
C THR A 181 -38.03 -19.92 33.62
N PRO A 182 -37.87 -20.89 34.52
CA PRO A 182 -38.99 -21.45 35.24
C PRO A 182 -39.53 -20.37 36.20
N VAL A 183 -40.78 -20.00 36.03
CA VAL A 183 -41.51 -19.19 37.01
C VAL A 183 -41.64 -20.03 38.28
N VAL A 184 -40.93 -19.65 39.33
CA VAL A 184 -41.05 -20.27 40.65
C VAL A 184 -42.29 -19.68 41.32
N SER A 185 -43.30 -20.53 41.50
CA SER A 185 -44.54 -20.27 42.25
C SER A 185 -44.33 -20.20 43.76
#